data_AF-A0A257MH28-F1
#
_entry.id   AF-A0A257MH28-F1
#
_cell.length_a   1.000
_cell.length_b   1.000
_cell.length_c   1.000
_cell.angle_alpha   90.00
_cell.angle_beta   90.00
_cell.angle_gamma   90.00
#
_symmetry.space_group_name_H-M   'P 1'
#
loop_
_entity.id
_entity.type
_entity.pdbx_description
1 polymer ?
#
loop_
_entity_poly.entity_id
_entity_poly.type
_entity_poly.pdbx_seq_one_letter_code
_entity_poly.pdbx_strand_id
1 'polypeptide(L)' 'KVVCAGGESTDPRRFLQRLHDQIHISGAAGNATGRNIHQRPLDEAVRLCNAIYAVTVENAGVDEACRIYRGE' A
#
# COMPACT_ATOMS: atom_id res chain seq x y z
N LYS A 1 15.76 -12.09 -0.05
CA LYS A 1 14.42 -11.60 0.36
C LYS A 1 13.65 -11.17 -0.90
N VAL A 2 12.34 -11.40 -0.96
CA VAL A 2 11.49 -11.09 -2.13
C VAL A 2 10.67 -9.84 -1.84
N VAL A 3 10.50 -8.96 -2.84
CA VAL A 3 9.59 -7.81 -2.80
C VAL A 3 8.62 -7.87 -3.98
N CYS A 4 7.38 -7.42 -3.78
CA CYS A 4 6.36 -7.42 -4.83
C CYS A 4 6.23 -6.04 -5.50
N ALA A 5 5.93 -6.02 -6.80
CA ALA A 5 5.70 -4.78 -7.53
C ALA A 5 4.25 -4.29 -7.37
N GLY A 6 4.07 -2.98 -7.23
CA GLY A 6 2.75 -2.37 -7.02
C GLY A 6 1.80 -2.41 -8.23
N GLY A 7 2.32 -2.69 -9.43
CA GLY A 7 1.53 -2.81 -10.67
C GLY A 7 1.01 -1.48 -11.22
N GLU A 8 -0.01 -1.57 -12.08
CA GLU A 8 -0.72 -0.41 -12.65
C GLU A 8 -1.59 0.30 -11.62
N SER A 9 -1.98 1.55 -11.96
CA SER A 9 -2.87 2.35 -11.13
C SER A 9 -4.21 1.61 -10.95
N THR A 10 -4.65 1.48 -9.71
CA THR A 10 -5.86 0.71 -9.38
C THR A 10 -6.58 1.33 -8.18
N ASP A 11 -7.73 0.74 -7.84
CA ASP A 11 -8.48 1.11 -6.64
C ASP A 11 -7.57 0.98 -5.38
N PRO A 12 -7.49 2.02 -4.53
CA PRO A 12 -6.61 2.02 -3.36
C PRO A 12 -6.87 0.86 -2.40
N ARG A 13 -8.13 0.50 -2.13
CA ARG A 13 -8.46 -0.62 -1.22
C ARG A 13 -8.02 -1.94 -1.81
N ARG A 14 -8.28 -2.17 -3.10
CA ARG A 14 -7.81 -3.37 -3.80
C ARG A 14 -6.29 -3.49 -3.79
N PHE A 15 -5.60 -2.38 -4.01
CA PHE A 15 -4.14 -2.32 -3.94
C PHE A 15 -3.63 -2.68 -2.53
N LEU A 16 -4.18 -2.07 -1.48
CA LEU A 16 -3.81 -2.31 -0.08
C LEU A 16 -4.12 -3.74 0.36
N GLN A 17 -5.25 -4.32 -0.07
CA GLN A 17 -5.58 -5.71 0.19
C GLN A 17 -4.53 -6.66 -0.42
N ARG A 18 -4.20 -6.47 -1.70
CA ARG A 18 -3.19 -7.29 -2.37
C ARG A 18 -1.83 -7.17 -1.70
N LEU A 19 -1.45 -5.96 -1.31
CA LEU A 19 -0.19 -5.71 -0.60
C LEU A 19 -0.16 -6.45 0.75
N HIS A 20 -1.25 -6.34 1.53
CA HIS A 20 -1.38 -7.03 2.80
C HIS A 20 -1.25 -8.55 2.63
N ASP A 21 -1.94 -9.14 1.64
CA ASP A 21 -1.89 -10.58 1.39
C ASP A 21 -0.49 -11.04 0.94
N GLN A 22 0.19 -10.24 0.12
CA GLN A 22 1.57 -10.53 -0.28
C GLN A 22 2.52 -10.59 0.92
N ILE A 23 2.36 -9.70 1.89
CA ILE A 23 3.23 -9.62 3.07
C ILE A 23 2.86 -10.69 4.11
N HIS A 24 1.59 -10.69 4.53
CA HIS A 24 1.15 -11.46 5.70
C HIS A 24 0.75 -12.90 5.40
N ILE A 25 0.34 -13.19 4.15
CA ILE A 25 -0.04 -14.55 3.73
C ILE A 25 1.11 -15.19 2.95
N SER A 26 1.69 -14.45 2.00
CA SER A 26 2.70 -15.01 1.07
C SER A 26 4.15 -14.84 1.55
N GLY A 27 4.39 -14.05 2.61
CA GLY A 27 5.73 -13.87 3.19
C GLY A 27 6.66 -12.95 2.39
N ALA A 28 6.12 -12.06 1.56
CA ALA A 28 6.92 -11.02 0.92
C ALA A 28 7.55 -10.11 1.98
N ALA A 29 8.81 -9.73 1.79
CA ALA A 29 9.54 -8.89 2.73
C ALA A 29 9.29 -7.38 2.54
N GLY A 30 8.44 -7.01 1.57
CA GLY A 30 8.11 -5.63 1.25
C GLY A 30 7.54 -5.48 -0.16
N ASN A 31 7.43 -4.22 -0.60
CA ASN A 31 6.91 -3.87 -1.91
C ASN A 31 7.69 -2.72 -2.57
N ALA A 32 7.57 -2.61 -3.89
CA ALA A 32 8.07 -1.49 -4.68
C ALA A 32 6.91 -0.89 -5.50
N THR A 33 6.48 0.31 -5.13
CA THR A 33 5.29 0.94 -5.71
C THR A 33 5.68 2.20 -6.49
N GLY A 34 5.32 2.25 -7.77
CA GLY A 34 5.61 3.37 -8.67
C GLY A 34 4.35 4.13 -9.08
N ARG A 35 3.72 3.70 -10.19
CA ARG A 35 2.58 4.39 -10.82
C ARG A 35 1.41 4.69 -9.88
N ASN A 36 1.13 3.79 -8.94
CA ASN A 36 0.09 4.02 -7.93
C ASN A 36 0.36 5.26 -7.05
N ILE A 37 1.61 5.70 -6.90
CA ILE A 37 1.99 6.88 -6.11
C ILE A 37 2.13 8.11 -7.02
N HIS A 38 3.06 8.06 -7.99
CA HIS A 38 3.47 9.28 -8.71
C HIS A 38 2.48 9.79 -9.76
N GLN A 39 1.40 9.05 -10.04
CA GLN A 39 0.33 9.48 -10.95
C GLN A 39 -0.87 10.08 -10.20
N ARG A 40 -0.79 10.24 -8.86
CA ARG A 40 -1.81 10.87 -8.03
C ARG A 40 -1.43 12.32 -7.68
N PRO A 41 -2.40 13.17 -7.28
CA PRO A 41 -2.12 14.45 -6.62
C PRO A 41 -1.16 14.26 -5.43
N LEU A 42 -0.33 15.26 -5.14
CA LEU A 42 0.74 15.15 -4.14
C LEU A 42 0.21 14.75 -2.75
N ASP A 43 -0.87 15.37 -2.31
CA ASP A 43 -1.48 15.09 -1.01
C ASP A 43 -1.99 13.64 -0.92
N GLU A 44 -2.61 13.16 -1.98
CA GLU A 44 -3.10 11.79 -2.10
C GLU A 44 -1.95 10.78 -2.18
N ALA A 45 -0.89 11.11 -2.92
CA ALA A 45 0.32 10.31 -3.03
C ALA A 45 1.00 10.12 -1.67
N VAL A 46 1.10 11.19 -0.87
CA VAL A 46 1.65 11.13 0.50
C VAL A 46 0.80 10.23 1.40
N ARG A 47 -0.52 10.38 1.38
CA ARG A 47 -1.42 9.51 2.18
C ARG A 47 -1.32 8.04 1.76
N LEU A 48 -1.17 7.76 0.47
CA LEU A 48 -0.96 6.39 -0.02
C LEU A 48 0.38 5.83 0.44
N CYS A 49 1.46 6.62 0.43
CA CYS A 49 2.75 6.20 1.00
C CYS A 49 2.64 5.83 2.48
N ASN A 50 1.93 6.63 3.27
CA ASN A 50 1.69 6.36 4.68
C ASN A 50 0.89 5.08 4.88
N ALA A 51 -0.17 4.85 4.09
CA ALA A 51 -0.94 3.62 4.13
C ALA A 51 -0.10 2.38 3.75
N ILE A 52 0.77 2.48 2.74
CA ILE A 52 1.72 1.42 2.35
C ILE A 52 2.69 1.11 3.49
N TYR A 53 3.23 2.15 4.13
CA TYR A 53 4.15 2.01 5.25
C TYR A 53 3.49 1.30 6.43
N ALA A 54 2.25 1.70 6.78
CA ALA A 54 1.49 1.06 7.85
C ALA A 54 1.32 -0.44 7.61
N VAL A 55 0.94 -0.85 6.39
CA VAL A 55 0.82 -2.29 6.05
C VAL A 55 2.17 -3.00 6.06
N THR A 56 3.22 -2.36 5.54
CA THR A 56 4.49 -3.03 5.24
C THR A 56 5.44 -3.11 6.43
N VAL A 57 5.42 -2.10 7.29
CA VAL A 57 6.39 -1.92 8.37
C VAL A 57 5.70 -2.03 9.73
N GLU A 58 4.48 -1.54 9.86
CA GLU A 58 3.75 -1.49 11.14
C GLU A 58 2.76 -2.65 11.32
N ASN A 59 2.62 -3.53 10.32
CA ASN A 59 1.68 -4.66 10.29
C ASN A 59 0.20 -4.23 10.47
N ALA A 60 -0.15 -3.03 9.99
CA ALA A 60 -1.52 -2.55 10.02
C ALA A 60 -2.43 -3.37 9.09
N GLY A 61 -3.69 -3.54 9.52
CA GLY A 61 -4.72 -4.16 8.71
C GLY A 61 -5.19 -3.28 7.56
N VAL A 62 -5.90 -3.87 6.59
CA VAL A 62 -6.36 -3.17 5.38
C VAL A 62 -7.31 -2.01 5.69
N ASP A 63 -8.20 -2.16 6.66
CA ASP A 63 -9.16 -1.11 7.02
C ASP A 63 -8.49 0.09 7.68
N GLU A 64 -7.48 -0.13 8.50
CA GLU A 64 -6.66 0.92 9.10
C GLU A 64 -5.85 1.67 8.04
N ALA A 65 -5.18 0.95 7.14
CA ALA A 65 -4.48 1.55 6.02
C ALA A 65 -5.42 2.37 5.11
N CYS A 66 -6.66 1.94 4.93
CA CYS A 66 -7.68 2.69 4.19
C CYS A 66 -8.08 4.00 4.89
N ARG A 67 -8.17 4.02 6.22
CA ARG A 67 -8.42 5.25 7.00
C ARG A 67 -7.28 6.25 6.83
N ILE A 68 -6.04 5.79 6.96
CA ILE A 68 -4.83 6.61 6.72
C ILE A 68 -4.86 7.22 5.31
N TYR A 69 -5.18 6.41 4.29
CA TYR A 69 -5.29 6.90 2.91
C TYR A 69 -6.38 7.97 2.73
N ARG A 70 -7.51 7.83 3.43
CA ARG A 70 -8.63 8.80 3.42
C ARG A 70 -8.35 10.05 4.25
N GLY A 71 -7.33 10.03 5.10
CA GLY A 71 -7.00 11.13 6.01
C GLY A 71 -7.87 11.16 7.27
N GLU A 72 -8.34 9.98 7.70
CA GLU A 72 -9.13 9.77 8.92
C GLU A 72 -8.26 9.42 10.14
#